data_AF-A0A950IW34-F1
#
_entry.id   AF-A0A950IW34-F1
#
_cell.length_a   1.000
_cell.length_b   1.000
_cell.length_c   1.000
_cell.angle_alpha   90.00
_cell.angle_beta   90.00
_cell.angle_gamma   90.00
#
_symmetry.space_group_name_H-M   'P 1'
#
loop_
_entity.id
_entity.type
_entity.pdbx_description
1 polymer ?
#
loop_
_entity_poly.entity_id
_entity_poly.type
_entity_poly.pdbx_seq_one_letter_code
_entity_poly.pdbx_strand_id
1 'polypeptide(L)'
;MTIQDSPSKAVAVPAATPNEISDLGALFDGRVAREFADFDVDATMETMVAEPYVHNVPIMTGGSGGQGVRRFYSEHFINQIPKDAKVTQISRTIGKDQVVDELIVSFTHNTQWDYLLPGIPPTGKKVELPHVVVMKFENGKVAHEHIWWDQASLLVQVGLLDPANLPVAGIEQARKLLRLAKERSLTT
;
A
#
# COMPACT_ATOMS: atom_id res chain seq x y z
N MET A 1 -19.35 57.00 -12.01
CA MET A 1 -18.57 56.11 -11.13
C MET A 1 -18.20 54.91 -11.98
N THR A 2 -17.01 54.94 -12.57
CA THR A 2 -16.55 53.99 -13.58
C THR A 2 -15.57 53.03 -12.90
N ILE A 3 -15.92 51.75 -12.81
CA ILE A 3 -15.02 50.72 -12.28
C ILE A 3 -14.16 50.24 -13.45
N GLN A 4 -12.85 50.50 -13.36
CA GLN A 4 -11.85 49.91 -14.24
C GLN A 4 -11.62 48.46 -13.83
N ASP A 5 -12.00 47.51 -14.68
CA ASP A 5 -11.53 46.13 -14.58
C ASP A 5 -10.06 46.06 -15.00
N SER A 6 -9.19 45.69 -14.06
CA SER A 6 -7.81 45.33 -14.33
C SER A 6 -7.77 43.86 -14.80
N PRO A 7 -7.04 43.50 -15.87
CA PRO A 7 -6.96 42.12 -16.29
C PRO A 7 -6.11 41.32 -15.30
N SER A 8 -6.72 40.28 -14.72
CA SER A 8 -6.03 39.26 -13.93
C SER A 8 -4.97 38.57 -14.80
N LYS A 9 -3.69 38.71 -14.43
CA LYS A 9 -2.61 37.91 -15.02
C LYS A 9 -2.76 36.48 -14.52
N ALA A 10 -3.24 35.59 -15.39
CA ALA A 10 -3.13 34.15 -15.17
C ALA A 10 -1.63 33.79 -15.11
N VAL A 11 -1.19 33.33 -13.94
CA VAL A 11 0.11 32.67 -13.80
C VAL A 11 -0.05 31.27 -14.39
N ALA A 12 0.60 31.03 -15.53
CA ALA A 12 0.66 29.71 -16.13
C ALA A 12 1.43 28.77 -15.19
N VAL A 13 0.75 27.75 -14.66
CA VAL A 13 1.40 26.60 -14.04
C VAL A 13 1.95 25.75 -15.18
N PRO A 14 3.26 25.47 -15.25
CA PRO A 14 3.81 24.68 -16.34
C PRO A 14 3.21 23.27 -16.26
N ALA A 15 2.65 22.81 -17.38
CA ALA A 15 2.23 21.43 -17.53
C ALA A 15 3.47 20.55 -17.43
N ALA A 16 3.43 19.57 -16.52
CA ALA A 16 4.47 18.55 -16.42
C ALA A 16 4.61 17.83 -17.77
N THR A 17 5.84 17.65 -18.23
CA THR A 17 6.10 16.97 -19.49
C THR A 17 5.76 15.48 -19.37
N PRO A 18 5.26 14.83 -20.44
CA PRO A 18 4.78 13.44 -20.39
C PRO A 18 5.79 12.35 -19.99
N ASN A 19 7.07 12.68 -19.76
CA ASN A 19 8.13 11.72 -19.46
C ASN A 19 8.46 11.56 -17.97
N GLU A 20 8.01 12.45 -17.07
CA GLU A 20 8.26 12.32 -15.62
C GLU A 20 7.18 11.49 -14.91
N ILE A 21 5.96 11.48 -15.46
CA ILE A 21 4.80 10.76 -14.90
C ILE A 21 4.92 9.23 -15.12
N SER A 22 5.76 8.81 -16.09
CA SER A 22 5.97 7.40 -16.46
C SER A 22 6.96 6.63 -15.57
N ASP A 23 7.67 7.28 -14.63
CA ASP A 23 8.70 6.64 -13.80
C ASP A 23 8.20 6.24 -12.40
N LEU A 24 7.21 6.96 -11.84
CA LEU A 24 6.71 6.68 -10.48
C LEU A 24 6.09 5.29 -10.33
N GLY A 25 5.40 4.81 -11.36
CA GLY A 25 4.87 3.44 -11.37
C GLY A 25 5.99 2.39 -11.32
N ALA A 26 7.05 2.59 -12.09
CA ALA A 26 8.20 1.69 -12.10
C ALA A 26 8.98 1.73 -10.78
N LEU A 27 9.13 2.91 -10.17
CA LEU A 27 9.72 3.06 -8.83
C LEU A 27 8.89 2.34 -7.76
N PHE A 28 7.56 2.44 -7.84
CA PHE A 28 6.66 1.70 -6.95
C PHE A 28 6.85 0.19 -7.12
N ASP A 29 6.82 -0.32 -8.36
CA ASP A 29 6.97 -1.76 -8.65
C ASP A 29 8.32 -2.30 -8.17
N GLY A 30 9.40 -1.56 -8.46
CA GLY A 30 10.74 -1.91 -8.02
C GLY A 30 10.87 -1.96 -6.51
N ARG A 31 10.14 -1.11 -5.78
CA ARG A 31 10.11 -1.13 -4.33
C ARG A 31 9.34 -2.32 -3.77
N VAL A 32 8.13 -2.59 -4.28
CA VAL A 32 7.34 -3.75 -3.85
C VAL A 32 8.10 -5.06 -4.10
N ALA A 33 8.86 -5.15 -5.20
CA ALA A 33 9.74 -6.29 -5.46
C ALA A 33 10.83 -6.47 -4.39
N ARG A 34 11.52 -5.38 -3.98
CA ARG A 34 12.55 -5.45 -2.93
C ARG A 34 11.99 -5.96 -1.59
N GLU A 35 10.76 -5.58 -1.28
CA GLU A 35 10.08 -5.98 -0.04
C GLU A 35 9.61 -7.45 -0.08
N PHE A 36 8.89 -7.84 -1.14
CA PHE A 36 8.16 -9.12 -1.19
C PHE A 36 8.85 -10.24 -1.96
N ALA A 37 9.83 -9.93 -2.82
CA ALA A 37 10.59 -10.91 -3.57
C ALA A 37 12.01 -11.07 -3.00
N ASP A 38 12.68 -9.95 -2.73
CA ASP A 38 14.08 -9.97 -2.30
C ASP A 38 14.25 -10.03 -0.78
N PHE A 39 13.21 -9.62 -0.03
CA PHE A 39 13.22 -9.47 1.43
C PHE A 39 14.39 -8.60 1.93
N ASP A 40 14.75 -7.57 1.15
CA ASP A 40 15.94 -6.74 1.38
C ASP A 40 15.56 -5.40 2.02
N VAL A 41 15.76 -5.31 3.34
CA VAL A 41 15.52 -4.08 4.11
C VAL A 41 16.43 -2.95 3.66
N ASP A 42 17.71 -3.23 3.37
CA ASP A 42 18.69 -2.18 3.03
C ASP A 42 18.34 -1.56 1.68
N ALA A 43 18.12 -2.41 0.67
CA ALA A 43 17.68 -1.96 -0.64
C ALA A 43 16.33 -1.23 -0.56
N THR A 44 15.40 -1.66 0.30
CA THR A 44 14.12 -0.95 0.49
C THR A 44 14.35 0.45 1.04
N MET A 45 15.17 0.59 2.09
CA MET A 45 15.47 1.89 2.70
C MET A 45 16.16 2.88 1.74
N GLU A 46 16.97 2.41 0.80
CA GLU A 46 17.62 3.27 -0.21
C GLU A 46 16.62 4.00 -1.12
N THR A 47 15.42 3.41 -1.32
CA THR A 47 14.35 4.02 -2.14
C THR A 47 13.65 5.17 -1.44
N MET A 48 13.91 5.40 -0.15
CA MET A 48 13.24 6.41 0.66
C MET A 48 14.06 7.69 0.80
N VAL A 49 13.36 8.79 1.11
CA VAL A 49 14.00 10.03 1.60
C VAL A 49 14.66 9.77 2.96
N ALA A 50 15.45 10.73 3.46
CA ALA A 50 16.15 10.58 4.75
C ALA A 50 15.20 10.50 5.95
N GLU A 51 14.09 11.23 5.90
CA GLU A 51 13.08 11.29 6.96
C GLU A 51 11.70 10.81 6.44
N PRO A 52 11.55 9.52 6.10
CA PRO A 52 10.29 8.99 5.61
C PRO A 52 9.34 8.63 6.77
N TYR A 53 8.08 8.35 6.45
CA TYR A 53 7.22 7.61 7.38
C TYR A 53 6.33 6.60 6.67
N VAL A 54 5.98 5.56 7.39
CA VAL A 54 5.07 4.49 6.95
C VAL A 54 3.98 4.40 8.00
N HIS A 55 2.72 4.42 7.56
CA HIS A 55 1.60 4.34 8.46
C HIS A 55 0.57 3.31 8.01
N ASN A 56 0.46 2.26 8.81
CA ASN A 56 -0.57 1.23 8.73
C ASN A 56 -1.82 1.73 9.44
N VAL A 57 -2.76 2.28 8.69
CA VAL A 57 -3.89 3.02 9.27
C VAL A 57 -4.79 2.17 10.17
N PRO A 58 -5.16 0.91 9.80
CA PRO A 58 -6.15 0.16 10.58
C PRO A 58 -5.71 -0.20 12.02
N ILE A 59 -4.41 -0.26 12.27
CA ILE A 59 -3.84 -0.66 13.57
C ILE A 59 -2.84 0.37 14.13
N MET A 60 -2.69 1.51 13.45
CA MET A 60 -1.79 2.61 13.81
C MET A 60 -0.31 2.20 14.02
N THR A 61 0.17 1.21 13.26
CA THR A 61 1.58 0.79 13.29
C THR A 61 2.38 1.41 12.15
N GLY A 62 3.67 1.12 12.10
CA GLY A 62 4.61 1.63 11.09
C GLY A 62 5.85 2.24 11.73
N GLY A 63 6.42 3.24 11.08
CA GLY A 63 7.62 3.92 11.54
C GLY A 63 7.71 5.34 11.00
N SER A 64 8.48 6.19 11.68
CA SER A 64 8.76 7.57 11.25
C SER A 64 10.25 7.87 11.43
N GLY A 65 10.80 8.64 10.51
CA GLY A 65 12.23 8.86 10.36
C GLY A 65 12.96 7.61 9.87
N GLY A 66 14.17 7.79 9.34
CA GLY A 66 14.91 6.69 8.71
C GLY A 66 15.16 5.50 9.64
N GLN A 67 15.46 5.76 10.91
CA GLN A 67 15.64 4.70 11.91
C GLN A 67 14.34 4.00 12.30
N GLY A 68 13.25 4.75 12.47
CA GLY A 68 11.96 4.20 12.87
C GLY A 68 11.37 3.30 11.79
N VAL A 69 11.45 3.73 10.52
CA VAL A 69 11.00 2.93 9.38
C VAL A 69 11.87 1.69 9.20
N ARG A 70 13.20 1.82 9.26
CA ARG A 70 14.12 0.67 9.20
C ARG A 70 13.80 -0.36 10.26
N ARG A 71 13.61 0.08 11.51
CA ARG A 71 13.27 -0.81 12.63
C ARG A 71 11.96 -1.55 12.36
N PHE A 72 10.93 -0.83 11.91
CA PHE A 72 9.65 -1.44 11.55
C PHE A 72 9.82 -2.52 10.47
N TYR A 73 10.58 -2.24 9.42
CA TYR A 73 10.84 -3.18 8.34
C TYR A 73 11.64 -4.41 8.77
N SER A 74 12.70 -4.23 9.55
CA SER A 74 13.54 -5.35 10.01
C SER A 74 12.88 -6.19 11.09
N GLU A 75 12.05 -5.60 11.96
CA GLU A 75 11.53 -6.32 13.14
C GLU A 75 10.10 -6.82 12.94
N HIS A 76 9.27 -6.17 12.11
CA HIS A 76 7.82 -6.39 12.09
C HIS A 76 7.21 -6.63 10.70
N PHE A 77 7.94 -6.33 9.62
CA PHE A 77 7.41 -6.45 8.26
C PHE A 77 8.22 -7.41 7.39
N ILE A 78 9.33 -6.96 6.79
CA ILE A 78 10.03 -7.65 5.70
C ILE A 78 10.57 -9.02 6.14
N ASN A 79 11.23 -9.08 7.29
CA ASN A 79 11.79 -10.34 7.83
C ASN A 79 10.71 -11.34 8.28
N GLN A 80 9.46 -10.90 8.38
CA GLN A 80 8.33 -11.70 8.86
C GLN A 80 7.37 -12.11 7.73
N ILE A 81 7.61 -11.69 6.48
CA ILE A 81 6.72 -12.00 5.37
C ILE A 81 6.62 -13.53 5.17
N PRO A 82 5.41 -14.11 5.15
CA PRO A 82 5.21 -15.52 4.83
C PRO A 82 5.77 -15.88 3.46
N LYS A 83 6.43 -17.03 3.35
CA LYS A 83 7.03 -17.50 2.08
C LYS A 83 6.05 -17.68 0.93
N ASP A 84 4.77 -17.90 1.22
CA ASP A 84 3.71 -18.04 0.22
C ASP A 84 2.95 -16.73 -0.04
N ALA A 85 3.43 -15.60 0.51
CA ALA A 85 2.84 -14.30 0.29
C ALA A 85 2.92 -13.92 -1.20
N LYS A 86 1.80 -13.41 -1.72
CA LYS A 86 1.68 -12.93 -3.09
C LYS A 86 0.92 -11.62 -3.10
N VAL A 87 1.41 -10.67 -3.89
CA VAL A 87 0.76 -9.40 -4.18
C VAL A 87 0.17 -9.48 -5.59
N THR A 88 -1.12 -9.17 -5.73
CA THR A 88 -1.80 -9.06 -7.02
C THR A 88 -2.33 -7.65 -7.16
N GLN A 89 -1.81 -6.89 -8.13
CA GLN A 89 -2.31 -5.55 -8.42
C GLN A 89 -3.71 -5.63 -9.06
N ILE A 90 -4.61 -4.77 -8.60
CA ILE A 90 -6.00 -4.64 -9.09
C ILE A 90 -6.13 -3.41 -9.97
N SER A 91 -5.66 -2.27 -9.47
CA SER A 91 -5.68 -1.00 -10.20
C SER A 91 -4.53 -0.12 -9.72
N ARG A 92 -4.21 0.89 -10.52
CA ARG A 92 -3.20 1.91 -10.19
C ARG A 92 -3.66 3.26 -10.69
N THR A 93 -3.53 4.28 -9.84
CA THR A 93 -3.68 5.69 -10.21
C THR A 93 -2.35 6.39 -9.98
N ILE A 94 -1.80 7.00 -11.03
CA ILE A 94 -0.55 7.76 -10.96
C ILE A 94 -0.91 9.25 -11.01
N GLY A 95 -0.62 9.96 -9.92
CA GLY A 95 -0.68 11.41 -9.85
C GLY A 95 0.66 12.05 -10.21
N LYS A 96 0.79 13.35 -9.94
CA LYS A 96 2.04 14.10 -10.20
C LYS A 96 3.22 13.55 -9.41
N ASP A 97 2.98 13.20 -8.16
CA ASP A 97 4.00 12.92 -7.15
C ASP A 97 3.51 11.92 -6.10
N GLN A 98 2.49 11.15 -6.46
CA GLN A 98 1.85 10.14 -5.62
C GLN A 98 1.32 9.01 -6.50
N VAL A 99 1.45 7.78 -6.03
CA VAL A 99 0.85 6.60 -6.65
C VAL A 99 -0.14 6.00 -5.65
N VAL A 100 -1.33 5.66 -6.13
CA VAL A 100 -2.34 4.93 -5.35
C VAL A 100 -2.56 3.58 -6.01
N ASP A 101 -2.24 2.52 -5.27
CA ASP A 101 -2.39 1.15 -5.72
C ASP A 101 -3.47 0.43 -4.93
N GLU A 102 -4.37 -0.22 -5.66
CA GLU A 102 -5.25 -1.24 -5.11
C GLU A 102 -4.60 -2.60 -5.34
N LEU A 103 -4.37 -3.35 -4.26
CA LEU A 103 -3.66 -4.63 -4.28
C LEU A 103 -4.47 -5.69 -3.53
N ILE A 104 -4.28 -6.97 -3.84
CA ILE A 104 -4.66 -8.08 -2.96
C ILE A 104 -3.38 -8.74 -2.47
N VAL A 105 -3.21 -8.79 -1.15
CA VAL A 105 -2.16 -9.57 -0.50
C VAL A 105 -2.77 -10.90 -0.07
N SER A 106 -2.19 -12.00 -0.52
CA SER A 106 -2.63 -13.35 -0.16
C SER A 106 -1.48 -14.16 0.42
N PHE A 107 -1.72 -14.86 1.53
CA PHE A 107 -0.70 -15.60 2.26
C PHE A 107 -1.36 -16.62 3.19
N THR A 108 -0.58 -17.56 3.70
CA THR A 108 -1.01 -18.43 4.80
C THR A 108 -0.40 -17.89 6.09
N HIS A 109 -1.20 -17.66 7.13
CA HIS A 109 -0.72 -17.16 8.42
C HIS A 109 -0.01 -18.28 9.22
N ASN A 110 1.14 -18.71 8.72
CA ASN A 110 1.99 -19.80 9.24
C ASN A 110 3.26 -19.30 9.94
N THR A 111 3.48 -17.98 9.91
CA THR A 111 4.56 -17.24 10.56
C THR A 111 3.93 -16.03 11.23
N GLN A 112 4.54 -15.53 12.31
CA GLN A 112 4.10 -14.27 12.91
C GLN A 112 4.42 -13.15 11.93
N TRP A 113 3.42 -12.32 11.61
CA TRP A 113 3.58 -11.17 10.73
C TRP A 113 2.90 -9.94 11.32
N ASP A 114 3.68 -9.19 12.10
CA ASP A 114 3.21 -8.09 12.93
C ASP A 114 2.67 -6.90 12.13
N TYR A 115 3.07 -6.79 10.86
CA TYR A 115 2.55 -5.80 9.92
C TYR A 115 1.01 -5.81 9.84
N LEU A 116 0.36 -6.99 9.89
CA LEU A 116 -1.10 -7.13 9.88
C LEU A 116 -1.69 -7.55 11.22
N LEU A 117 -0.97 -8.41 11.96
CA LEU A 117 -1.48 -9.09 13.14
C LEU A 117 -0.45 -9.04 14.29
N PRO A 118 -0.14 -7.84 14.82
CA PRO A 118 0.90 -7.66 15.83
C PRO A 118 0.64 -8.55 17.06
N GLY A 119 1.61 -9.41 17.37
CA GLY A 119 1.55 -10.31 18.53
C GLY A 119 0.58 -11.49 18.41
N ILE A 120 -0.09 -11.69 17.27
CA ILE A 120 -0.93 -12.87 17.05
C ILE A 120 -0.06 -14.01 16.51
N PRO A 121 -0.04 -15.18 17.17
CA PRO A 121 0.72 -16.33 16.69
C PRO A 121 0.12 -16.90 15.40
N PRO A 122 0.89 -17.69 14.63
CA PRO A 122 0.41 -18.37 13.42
C PRO A 122 -0.91 -19.12 13.65
N THR A 123 -1.93 -18.82 12.84
CA THR A 123 -3.26 -19.46 12.92
C THR A 123 -3.45 -20.57 11.88
N GLY A 124 -2.52 -20.69 10.93
CA GLY A 124 -2.58 -21.65 9.82
C GLY A 124 -3.68 -21.36 8.79
N LYS A 125 -4.37 -20.23 8.89
CA LYS A 125 -5.47 -19.85 7.99
C LYS A 125 -4.93 -19.17 6.73
N LYS A 126 -5.58 -19.43 5.60
CA LYS A 126 -5.34 -18.69 4.37
C LYS A 126 -6.02 -17.32 4.47
N VAL A 127 -5.30 -16.28 4.08
CA VAL A 127 -5.77 -14.90 4.02
C VAL A 127 -5.70 -14.42 2.56
N GLU A 128 -6.74 -13.71 2.13
CA GLU A 128 -6.76 -12.86 0.94
C GLU A 128 -7.35 -11.52 1.36
N LEU A 129 -6.58 -10.44 1.27
CA LEU A 129 -6.95 -9.15 1.83
C LEU A 129 -6.67 -8.01 0.85
N PRO A 130 -7.70 -7.23 0.46
CA PRO A 130 -7.50 -6.01 -0.31
C PRO A 130 -6.72 -4.98 0.52
N HIS A 131 -5.80 -4.30 -0.15
CA HIS A 131 -5.04 -3.20 0.38
C HIS A 131 -5.18 -1.99 -0.54
N VAL A 132 -5.15 -0.80 0.04
CA VAL A 132 -4.87 0.44 -0.69
C VAL A 132 -3.57 1.01 -0.14
N VAL A 133 -2.60 1.23 -1.03
CA VAL A 133 -1.33 1.85 -0.70
C VAL A 133 -1.27 3.21 -1.38
N VAL A 134 -1.18 4.26 -0.57
CA VAL A 134 -0.96 5.63 -1.04
C VAL A 134 0.50 5.97 -0.79
N MET A 135 1.31 5.99 -1.85
CA MET A 135 2.75 6.21 -1.77
C MET A 135 3.11 7.57 -2.36
N LYS A 136 3.67 8.45 -1.53
CA LYS A 136 4.12 9.79 -1.94
C LYS A 136 5.59 9.77 -2.30
N PHE A 137 5.94 10.45 -3.38
CA PHE A 137 7.31 10.62 -3.83
C PHE A 137 7.78 12.06 -3.74
N GLU A 138 9.08 12.23 -3.48
CA GLU A 138 9.84 13.47 -3.53
C GLU A 138 11.17 13.19 -4.22
N ASN A 139 11.44 13.86 -5.35
CA ASN A 139 12.67 13.69 -6.14
C ASN A 139 12.99 12.20 -6.45
N GLY A 140 11.98 11.41 -6.83
CA GLY A 140 12.13 10.00 -7.17
C GLY A 140 12.32 9.05 -5.97
N LYS A 141 12.20 9.55 -4.73
CA LYS A 141 12.28 8.74 -3.51
C LYS A 141 10.97 8.79 -2.74
N VAL A 142 10.70 7.74 -1.98
CA VAL A 142 9.46 7.65 -1.19
C VAL A 142 9.57 8.53 0.05
N ALA A 143 8.65 9.48 0.16
CA ALA A 143 8.49 10.35 1.30
C ALA A 143 7.59 9.72 2.37
N HIS A 144 6.48 9.12 1.96
CA HIS A 144 5.62 8.41 2.89
C HIS A 144 4.69 7.38 2.27
N GLU A 145 4.12 6.55 3.14
CA GLU A 145 3.08 5.58 2.82
C GLU A 145 1.91 5.66 3.80
N HIS A 146 0.70 5.64 3.24
CA HIS A 146 -0.51 5.31 3.99
C HIS A 146 -1.08 4.01 3.46
N ILE A 147 -1.21 3.03 4.34
CA ILE A 147 -1.61 1.68 3.99
C ILE A 147 -2.92 1.34 4.69
N TRP A 148 -3.90 0.97 3.89
CA TRP A 148 -5.27 0.68 4.32
C TRP A 148 -5.63 -0.76 4.01
N TRP A 149 -6.38 -1.38 4.91
CA TRP A 149 -7.06 -2.65 4.71
C TRP A 149 -8.24 -2.75 5.67
N ASP A 150 -9.08 -3.78 5.49
CA ASP A 150 -10.18 -4.08 6.40
C ASP A 150 -9.73 -5.02 7.53
N GLN A 151 -9.45 -4.47 8.70
CA GLN A 151 -9.00 -5.24 9.87
C GLN A 151 -10.07 -6.22 10.36
N ALA A 152 -11.36 -5.88 10.26
CA ALA A 152 -12.43 -6.77 10.71
C ALA A 152 -12.50 -8.02 9.82
N SER A 153 -12.42 -7.83 8.50
CA SER A 153 -12.38 -8.96 7.55
C SER A 153 -11.13 -9.83 7.76
N LEU A 154 -9.98 -9.23 8.06
CA LEU A 154 -8.78 -10.00 8.42
C LEU A 154 -9.00 -10.84 9.70
N LEU A 155 -9.51 -10.24 10.78
CA LEU A 155 -9.74 -10.95 12.04
C LEU A 155 -10.74 -12.10 11.89
N VAL A 156 -11.77 -11.96 11.04
CA VAL A 156 -12.68 -13.06 10.68
C VAL A 156 -11.92 -14.17 9.96
N GLN A 157 -11.07 -13.84 8.97
CA GLN A 157 -10.32 -14.83 8.20
C GLN A 157 -9.37 -15.66 9.07
N VAL A 158 -8.75 -15.05 10.09
CA VAL A 158 -7.87 -15.76 11.03
C VAL A 158 -8.60 -16.39 12.23
N GLY A 159 -9.92 -16.26 12.32
CA GLY A 159 -10.75 -16.89 13.33
C GLY A 159 -10.77 -16.19 14.69
N LEU A 160 -10.43 -14.90 14.73
CA LEU A 160 -10.42 -14.07 15.95
C LEU A 160 -11.68 -13.21 16.10
N LEU A 161 -12.50 -13.10 15.05
CA LEU A 161 -13.77 -12.39 15.07
C LEU A 161 -14.88 -13.27 14.51
N ASP A 162 -15.99 -13.41 15.24
CA ASP A 162 -17.19 -14.11 14.78
C ASP A 162 -18.04 -13.18 13.90
N PRO A 163 -18.27 -13.51 12.62
CA PRO A 163 -19.04 -12.65 11.72
C PRO A 163 -20.57 -12.77 11.89
N ALA A 164 -21.10 -13.69 12.71
CA ALA A 164 -22.52 -14.06 12.69
C ALA A 164 -23.52 -12.90 12.79
N ASN A 165 -23.16 -11.82 13.50
CA ASN A 165 -24.00 -10.65 13.71
C ASN A 165 -23.33 -9.33 13.27
N LEU A 166 -22.29 -9.42 12.43
CA LEU A 166 -21.52 -8.25 11.98
C LEU A 166 -21.56 -8.13 10.45
N PRO A 167 -21.64 -6.91 9.89
CA PRO A 167 -21.60 -6.70 8.45
C PRO A 167 -20.17 -6.77 7.91
N VAL A 168 -19.50 -7.91 8.09
CA VAL A 168 -18.10 -8.15 7.73
C VAL A 168 -18.02 -9.25 6.67
N ALA A 169 -17.33 -8.97 5.57
CA ALA A 169 -17.30 -9.87 4.42
C ALA A 169 -16.24 -10.99 4.52
N GLY A 170 -15.18 -10.79 5.31
CA GLY A 170 -14.07 -11.74 5.40
C GLY A 170 -13.37 -11.90 4.05
N ILE A 171 -13.03 -13.15 3.69
CA ILE A 171 -12.27 -13.44 2.45
C ILE A 171 -13.03 -13.09 1.17
N GLU A 172 -14.37 -13.06 1.21
CA GLU A 172 -15.18 -12.80 0.02
C GLU A 172 -15.02 -11.36 -0.50
N GLN A 173 -14.55 -10.42 0.33
CA GLN A 173 -14.20 -9.07 -0.08
C GLN A 173 -13.15 -9.08 -1.20
N ALA A 174 -12.05 -9.82 -1.00
CA ALA A 174 -10.96 -9.95 -1.97
C ALA A 174 -11.43 -10.64 -3.25
N ARG A 175 -12.12 -11.76 -3.11
CA ARG A 175 -12.57 -12.57 -4.25
C ARG A 175 -13.56 -11.84 -5.14
N LYS A 176 -14.49 -11.09 -4.54
CA LYS A 176 -15.46 -10.29 -5.30
C LYS A 176 -14.76 -9.18 -6.06
N LEU A 177 -13.84 -8.45 -5.42
CA LEU A 177 -13.06 -7.39 -6.06
C LEU A 177 -12.26 -7.92 -7.26
N LEU A 178 -11.50 -9.00 -7.06
CA LEU A 178 -10.69 -9.62 -8.11
C LEU A 178 -11.52 -10.06 -9.32
N ARG A 179 -12.71 -10.62 -9.07
CA ARG A 179 -13.64 -11.03 -10.14
C ARG A 179 -14.10 -9.83 -10.95
N LEU A 180 -14.56 -8.77 -10.27
CA LEU A 180 -15.04 -7.55 -10.93
C LEU A 180 -13.94 -6.88 -11.77
N ALA A 181 -12.71 -6.83 -11.25
CA ALA A 181 -11.58 -6.27 -11.98
C ALA A 181 -11.27 -7.06 -13.26
N LYS A 182 -11.21 -8.40 -13.16
CA LYS A 182 -10.95 -9.28 -14.32
C LYS A 182 -12.01 -9.19 -15.40
N GLU A 183 -13.29 -9.18 -15.02
CA GLU A 183 -14.41 -9.08 -15.97
C GLU A 183 -14.34 -7.79 -16.80
N ARG A 184 -13.88 -6.68 -16.19
CA ARG A 184 -13.72 -5.39 -16.87
C ARG A 184 -12.48 -5.32 -17.76
N SER A 185 -11.38 -5.98 -17.39
CA SER A 185 -10.18 -6.03 -18.23
C SER A 185 -10.37 -6.84 -19.51
N LEU A 186 -11.29 -7.80 -19.54
CA LEU A 186 -11.60 -8.62 -20.72
C LEU A 186 -12.52 -7.92 -21.74
N THR A 187 -13.06 -6.75 -21.40
CA THR A 187 -14.00 -6.00 -22.26
C THR A 187 -13.38 -4.80 -22.98
N THR A 188 -12.05 -4.62 -22.88
CA THR A 188 -11.23 -3.60 -23.55
C THR A 188 -10.21 -4.25 -24.46
#